data_AF-A0A800C732-F1
#
_entry.id   AF-A0A800C732-F1
#
_cell.length_a   1.000
_cell.length_b   1.000
_cell.length_c   1.000
_cell.angle_alpha   90.00
_cell.angle_beta   90.00
_cell.angle_gamma   90.00
#
_symmetry.space_group_name_H-M   'P 1'
#
loop_
_entity.id
_entity.type
_entity.pdbx_description
1 polymer ?
#
loop_
_entity_poly.entity_id
_entity_poly.type
_entity_poly.pdbx_seq_one_letter_code
_entity_poly.pdbx_strand_id
1 'polypeptide(L)'
;AEAEVEYQARTSPSIYVKFPLLSDIADDFPSLKGKKLYLVIWTTTPWTIPANLAVALHPAFEYAAVGIGSDEVYIMARGLLENTMEALGIKDYEILAQVDPMTLEHKLCRHPLYERESLIVQARHVTLDAGTGCVHTAPGHGREDYEVGLDYSLDIYSPVDDDGRFTDDVQFFAGMFVFDANSAVISKLSELGTLIDKGSIEHTYPHCWRCREPVIFRATKQWFISMERTGLRQKALKCIDQVTWIPSWGRDRIHGMIENRPDWCISRQRSWGVPIVAFYCNGCGNYLITRKIIDHVASLFEAHGADIWFEADNSVLLPEGTTCPECKGNTFKKEQDILDVWFDSGVSHT
;
A
#
# COMPACT_ATOMS: atom_id res chain seq x y z
N ALA A 1 -10.91 0.70 11.42
CA ALA A 1 -10.01 -0.07 12.30
C ALA A 1 -10.19 -1.57 12.02
N GLU A 2 -9.22 -2.44 12.31
CA GLU A 2 -9.36 -3.90 12.08
C GLU A 2 -10.62 -4.49 12.76
N ALA A 3 -10.99 -3.96 13.93
CA ALA A 3 -12.20 -4.33 14.65
C ALA A 3 -13.53 -4.03 13.90
N GLU A 4 -13.46 -3.31 12.77
CA GLU A 4 -14.63 -2.94 11.94
C GLU A 4 -14.67 -3.73 10.62
N VAL A 5 -13.83 -4.76 10.48
CA VAL A 5 -13.76 -5.62 9.29
C VAL A 5 -14.23 -7.02 9.66
N GLU A 6 -15.16 -7.56 8.88
CA GLU A 6 -15.63 -8.94 8.99
C GLU A 6 -15.32 -9.71 7.70
N TYR A 7 -15.01 -11.00 7.80
CA TYR A 7 -14.70 -11.83 6.64
C TYR A 7 -15.91 -12.65 6.21
N GLN A 8 -16.24 -12.60 4.92
CA GLN A 8 -17.35 -13.34 4.33
C GLN A 8 -16.90 -14.01 3.03
N ALA A 9 -17.55 -15.11 2.67
CA ALA A 9 -17.32 -15.77 1.39
C ALA A 9 -17.71 -14.85 0.23
N ARG A 10 -16.83 -14.72 -0.76
CA ARG A 10 -17.04 -13.91 -1.96
C ARG A 10 -16.41 -14.58 -3.16
N THR A 11 -17.17 -14.66 -4.25
CA THR A 11 -16.64 -15.02 -5.56
C THR A 11 -15.91 -13.82 -6.15
N SER A 12 -14.61 -13.98 -6.39
CA SER A 12 -13.76 -12.95 -7.01
C SER A 12 -13.22 -13.45 -8.35
N PRO A 13 -12.91 -12.55 -9.31
CA PRO A 13 -12.13 -12.92 -10.48
C PRO A 13 -10.81 -13.55 -10.05
N SER A 14 -10.30 -14.47 -10.85
CA SER A 14 -8.98 -15.09 -10.68
C SER A 14 -8.29 -15.00 -12.03
N ILE A 15 -7.19 -14.26 -12.14
CA ILE A 15 -6.52 -14.04 -13.41
C ILE A 15 -5.04 -14.35 -13.34
N TYR A 16 -4.51 -14.87 -14.44
CA TYR A 16 -3.09 -15.06 -14.66
C TYR A 16 -2.61 -14.07 -15.72
N VAL A 17 -1.59 -13.30 -15.39
CA VAL A 17 -1.09 -12.21 -16.24
C VAL A 17 0.41 -12.38 -16.44
N LYS A 18 0.86 -12.26 -17.69
CA LYS A 18 2.28 -12.30 -18.03
C LYS A 18 2.89 -10.90 -18.05
N PHE A 19 3.97 -10.73 -17.30
CA PHE A 19 4.80 -9.54 -17.24
C PHE A 19 6.08 -9.78 -18.07
N PRO A 20 6.23 -9.16 -19.26
CA PRO A 20 7.41 -9.36 -20.09
C PRO A 20 8.67 -8.89 -19.35
N LEU A 21 9.69 -9.74 -19.27
CA LEU A 21 10.98 -9.36 -18.72
C LEU A 21 11.74 -8.52 -19.76
N LEU A 22 12.16 -7.31 -19.39
CA LEU A 22 12.92 -6.39 -20.24
C LEU A 22 14.42 -6.60 -20.11
N SER A 23 14.88 -6.97 -18.91
CA SER A 23 16.30 -7.21 -18.67
C SER A 23 16.77 -8.51 -19.32
N ASP A 24 17.92 -8.46 -19.98
CA ASP A 24 18.58 -9.67 -20.46
C ASP A 24 19.18 -10.44 -19.28
N ILE A 25 18.89 -11.74 -19.22
CA ILE A 25 19.39 -12.69 -18.23
C ILE A 25 20.08 -13.88 -18.90
N ALA A 26 20.38 -13.78 -20.20
CA ALA A 26 21.00 -14.85 -20.96
C ALA A 26 22.42 -15.20 -20.49
N ASP A 27 23.13 -14.26 -19.86
CA ASP A 27 24.46 -14.50 -19.29
C ASP A 27 24.37 -15.46 -18.09
N ASP A 28 23.34 -15.30 -17.25
CA ASP A 28 23.07 -16.17 -16.10
C ASP A 28 22.41 -17.49 -16.54
N PHE A 29 21.58 -17.44 -17.60
CA PHE A 29 20.81 -18.59 -18.11
C PHE A 29 20.90 -18.73 -19.64
N PRO A 30 21.97 -19.36 -20.17
CA PRO A 30 22.17 -19.49 -21.62
C PRO A 30 21.05 -20.22 -22.36
N SER A 31 20.32 -21.14 -21.70
CA SER A 31 19.18 -21.86 -22.29
C SER A 31 17.97 -20.96 -22.59
N LEU A 32 17.95 -19.75 -22.03
CA LEU A 32 16.89 -18.76 -22.21
C LEU A 32 17.20 -17.74 -23.31
N LYS A 33 18.39 -17.80 -23.90
CA LYS A 33 18.85 -16.83 -24.89
C LYS A 33 17.93 -16.77 -26.11
N GLY A 34 17.48 -15.56 -26.45
CA GLY A 34 16.61 -15.29 -27.60
C GLY A 34 15.15 -15.70 -27.40
N LYS A 35 14.76 -16.18 -26.21
CA LYS A 35 13.37 -16.50 -25.87
C LYS A 35 12.65 -15.29 -25.28
N LYS A 36 11.32 -15.26 -25.37
CA LYS A 36 10.49 -14.23 -24.74
C LYS A 36 10.17 -14.65 -23.32
N LEU A 37 10.77 -13.96 -22.36
CA LEU A 37 10.66 -14.27 -20.94
C LEU A 37 9.52 -13.49 -20.30
N TYR A 38 8.74 -14.16 -19.47
CA TYR A 38 7.63 -13.57 -18.75
C TYR A 38 7.59 -14.04 -17.31
N LEU A 39 7.43 -13.12 -16.35
CA LEU A 39 6.98 -13.47 -15.02
C LEU A 39 5.47 -13.65 -15.05
N VAL A 40 4.99 -14.81 -14.60
CA VAL A 40 3.55 -15.06 -14.54
C VAL A 40 3.06 -14.73 -13.15
N ILE A 41 2.20 -13.74 -13.03
CA ILE A 41 1.54 -13.40 -11.76
C ILE A 41 0.14 -13.99 -11.72
N TRP A 42 -0.36 -14.16 -10.50
CA TRP A 42 -1.76 -14.45 -10.23
C TRP A 42 -2.34 -13.37 -9.31
N THR A 43 -3.60 -12.98 -9.56
CA THR A 43 -4.31 -12.06 -8.66
C THR A 43 -5.80 -12.32 -8.67
N THR A 44 -6.44 -12.04 -7.52
CA THR A 44 -7.90 -12.00 -7.40
C THR A 44 -8.48 -10.58 -7.46
N THR A 45 -7.62 -9.56 -7.56
CA THR A 45 -7.99 -8.15 -7.61
C THR A 45 -7.48 -7.50 -8.90
N PRO A 46 -8.07 -7.78 -10.07
CA PRO A 46 -7.64 -7.16 -11.33
C PRO A 46 -7.52 -5.63 -11.26
N TRP A 47 -8.40 -4.96 -10.52
CA TRP A 47 -8.38 -3.51 -10.32
C TRP A 47 -7.09 -2.98 -9.67
N THR A 48 -6.27 -3.80 -9.00
CA THR A 48 -4.98 -3.33 -8.46
C THR A 48 -3.86 -3.33 -9.50
N ILE A 49 -4.03 -4.00 -10.65
CA ILE A 49 -2.99 -4.09 -11.69
C ILE A 49 -2.58 -2.71 -12.22
N PRO A 50 -3.46 -1.73 -12.49
CA PRO A 50 -3.05 -0.38 -12.87
C PRO A 50 -2.06 0.30 -11.91
N ALA A 51 -2.13 -0.04 -10.62
CA ALA A 51 -1.27 0.52 -9.58
C ALA A 51 0.03 -0.27 -9.35
N ASN A 52 0.30 -1.32 -10.14
CA ASN A 52 1.48 -2.16 -9.97
C ASN A 52 2.78 -1.41 -10.26
N LEU A 53 3.76 -1.55 -9.37
CA LEU A 53 5.11 -0.98 -9.53
C LEU A 53 6.22 -2.02 -9.44
N ALA A 54 5.92 -3.22 -8.94
CA ALA A 54 6.92 -4.27 -8.79
C ALA A 54 6.33 -5.68 -8.92
N VAL A 55 7.19 -6.67 -9.07
CA VAL A 55 6.85 -8.10 -8.95
C VAL A 55 7.75 -8.69 -7.87
N ALA A 56 7.13 -9.15 -6.79
CA ALA A 56 7.80 -9.74 -5.64
C ALA A 56 8.03 -11.25 -5.82
N LEU A 57 9.25 -11.67 -5.52
CA LEU A 57 9.69 -13.06 -5.45
C LEU A 57 10.18 -13.38 -4.03
N HIS A 58 9.99 -14.62 -3.58
CA HIS A 58 10.52 -15.04 -2.29
C HIS A 58 12.01 -15.41 -2.43
N PRO A 59 12.93 -14.83 -1.64
CA PRO A 59 14.37 -15.05 -1.82
C PRO A 59 14.84 -16.47 -1.48
N ALA A 60 14.04 -17.24 -0.73
CA ALA A 60 14.37 -18.62 -0.34
C ALA A 60 13.66 -19.70 -1.17
N PHE A 61 12.82 -19.34 -2.15
CA PHE A 61 12.14 -20.32 -3.00
C PHE A 61 12.90 -20.57 -4.30
N GLU A 62 12.74 -21.75 -4.85
CA GLU A 62 13.24 -22.08 -6.19
C GLU A 62 12.23 -21.66 -7.24
N TYR A 63 12.70 -21.00 -8.30
CA TYR A 63 11.88 -20.65 -9.47
C TYR A 63 12.30 -21.49 -10.67
N ALA A 64 11.37 -21.69 -11.60
CA ALA A 64 11.60 -22.44 -12.82
C ALA A 64 11.24 -21.58 -14.04
N ALA A 65 12.10 -21.62 -15.06
CA ALA A 65 11.83 -21.07 -16.37
C ALA A 65 11.26 -22.19 -17.26
N VAL A 66 9.98 -22.08 -17.60
CA VAL A 66 9.23 -23.12 -18.28
C VAL A 66 8.91 -22.68 -19.71
N GLY A 67 9.39 -23.44 -20.70
CA GLY A 67 9.09 -23.24 -22.11
C GLY A 67 7.65 -23.57 -22.45
N ILE A 68 6.96 -22.64 -23.11
CA ILE A 68 5.57 -22.75 -23.55
C ILE A 68 5.55 -22.57 -25.07
N GLY A 69 5.16 -23.63 -25.78
CA GLY A 69 5.25 -23.65 -27.25
C GLY A 69 6.69 -23.49 -27.74
N SER A 70 6.91 -22.70 -28.79
CA SER A 70 8.24 -22.55 -29.40
C SER A 70 9.11 -21.45 -28.75
N ASP A 71 8.51 -20.32 -28.38
CA ASP A 71 9.27 -19.08 -28.10
C ASP A 71 9.01 -18.41 -26.74
N GLU A 72 7.91 -18.74 -26.04
CA GLU A 72 7.59 -18.14 -24.75
C GLU A 72 8.18 -18.95 -23.60
N VAL A 73 8.61 -18.25 -22.56
CA VAL A 73 9.11 -18.85 -21.32
C VAL A 73 8.44 -18.18 -20.13
N TYR A 74 7.81 -18.98 -19.27
CA TYR A 74 7.13 -18.52 -18.07
C TYR A 74 7.98 -18.81 -16.85
N ILE A 75 8.23 -17.77 -16.04
CA ILE A 75 8.95 -17.83 -14.78
C ILE A 75 7.92 -17.83 -13.64
N MET A 76 7.98 -18.87 -12.81
CA MET A 76 7.12 -19.07 -11.64
C MET A 76 7.83 -19.94 -10.59
N ALA A 77 7.32 -19.94 -9.36
CA ALA A 77 7.87 -20.76 -8.30
C ALA A 77 7.69 -22.24 -8.61
N ARG A 78 8.76 -23.02 -8.44
CA ARG A 78 8.78 -24.45 -8.76
C ARG A 78 7.71 -25.23 -7.99
N GLY A 79 7.49 -24.88 -6.73
CA GLY A 79 6.48 -25.52 -5.88
C GLY A 79 5.03 -25.28 -6.32
N LEU A 80 4.78 -24.27 -7.16
CA LEU A 80 3.46 -23.94 -7.69
C LEU A 80 3.31 -24.26 -9.19
N LEU A 81 4.36 -24.79 -9.83
CA LEU A 81 4.42 -25.01 -11.27
C LEU A 81 3.31 -25.95 -11.73
N GLU A 82 3.22 -27.16 -11.16
CA GLU A 82 2.24 -28.16 -11.59
C GLU A 82 0.81 -27.65 -11.44
N ASN A 83 0.49 -27.07 -10.27
CA ASN A 83 -0.82 -26.47 -9.98
C ASN A 83 -1.16 -25.32 -10.95
N THR A 84 -0.18 -24.47 -11.25
CA THR A 84 -0.37 -23.35 -12.19
C THR A 84 -0.62 -23.87 -13.61
N MET A 85 0.17 -24.84 -14.09
CA MET A 85 0.01 -25.40 -15.43
C MET A 85 -1.33 -26.15 -15.58
N GLU A 86 -1.76 -26.89 -14.56
CA GLU A 86 -3.07 -27.52 -14.52
C GLU A 86 -4.20 -26.47 -14.57
N ALA A 87 -4.11 -25.41 -13.76
CA ALA A 87 -5.09 -24.33 -13.76
C ALA A 87 -5.18 -23.61 -15.11
N LEU A 88 -4.04 -23.45 -15.80
CA LEU A 88 -3.97 -22.86 -17.15
C LEU A 88 -4.36 -23.86 -18.26
N GLY A 89 -4.56 -25.14 -17.95
CA GLY A 89 -4.83 -26.20 -18.93
C GLY A 89 -3.65 -26.52 -19.85
N ILE A 90 -2.42 -26.17 -19.46
CA ILE A 90 -1.20 -26.39 -20.25
C ILE A 90 -0.59 -27.74 -19.88
N LYS A 91 -0.60 -28.69 -20.82
CA LYS A 91 -0.05 -30.04 -20.62
C LYS A 91 1.35 -30.22 -21.18
N ASP A 92 1.65 -29.54 -22.29
CA ASP A 92 2.93 -29.65 -22.99
C ASP A 92 3.80 -28.47 -22.61
N TYR A 93 4.72 -28.69 -21.67
CA TYR A 93 5.70 -27.72 -21.24
C TYR A 93 7.03 -28.39 -20.90
N GLU A 94 8.13 -27.64 -20.97
CA GLU A 94 9.47 -28.13 -20.65
C GLU A 94 10.17 -27.17 -19.68
N ILE A 95 10.77 -27.72 -18.62
CA ILE A 95 11.59 -26.91 -17.70
C ILE A 95 12.95 -26.68 -18.36
N LEU A 96 13.23 -25.44 -18.75
CA LEU A 96 14.45 -25.05 -19.47
C LEU A 96 15.60 -24.65 -18.55
N ALA A 97 15.29 -24.13 -17.37
CA ALA A 97 16.26 -23.74 -16.35
C ALA A 97 15.60 -23.63 -14.96
N GLN A 98 16.40 -23.84 -13.93
CA GLN A 98 16.10 -23.39 -12.57
C GLN A 98 16.64 -21.95 -12.42
N VAL A 99 15.83 -21.06 -11.86
CA VAL A 99 16.14 -19.64 -11.71
C VAL A 99 16.29 -19.33 -10.24
N ASP A 100 17.43 -18.73 -9.88
CA ASP A 100 17.64 -18.14 -8.57
C ASP A 100 16.94 -16.77 -8.52
N PRO A 101 15.95 -16.56 -7.64
CA PRO A 101 15.24 -15.28 -7.56
C PRO A 101 16.19 -14.12 -7.26
N MET A 102 17.32 -14.34 -6.57
CA MET A 102 18.29 -13.29 -6.26
C MET A 102 18.97 -12.72 -7.49
N THR A 103 19.16 -13.52 -8.55
CA THR A 103 19.70 -13.03 -9.84
C THR A 103 18.72 -12.10 -10.59
N LEU A 104 17.43 -12.18 -10.24
CA LEU A 104 16.39 -11.33 -10.80
C LEU A 104 16.16 -10.06 -10.00
N GLU A 105 16.78 -9.89 -8.83
CA GLU A 105 16.63 -8.69 -8.02
C GLU A 105 17.05 -7.43 -8.82
N HIS A 106 16.24 -6.37 -8.73
CA HIS A 106 16.40 -5.12 -9.48
C HIS A 106 16.32 -5.23 -11.01
N LYS A 107 16.02 -6.41 -11.58
CA LYS A 107 15.70 -6.52 -13.00
C LYS A 107 14.31 -5.91 -13.26
N LEU A 108 14.06 -5.57 -14.51
CA LEU A 108 12.87 -4.82 -14.92
C LEU A 108 11.96 -5.67 -15.78
N CYS A 109 10.68 -5.65 -15.44
CA CYS A 109 9.58 -6.12 -16.27
C CYS A 109 8.86 -4.94 -16.92
N ARG A 110 8.20 -5.18 -18.05
CA ARG A 110 7.23 -4.24 -18.59
C ARG A 110 5.88 -4.44 -17.90
N HIS A 111 5.26 -3.36 -17.49
CA HIS A 111 3.91 -3.37 -16.95
C HIS A 111 2.91 -3.89 -18.00
N PRO A 112 1.92 -4.72 -17.64
CA PRO A 112 1.07 -5.42 -18.60
C PRO A 112 0.01 -4.53 -19.27
N LEU A 113 -0.25 -3.33 -18.73
CA LEU A 113 -1.22 -2.36 -19.25
C LEU A 113 -0.60 -1.09 -19.81
N TYR A 114 0.59 -0.70 -19.35
CA TYR A 114 1.16 0.62 -19.58
C TYR A 114 2.61 0.48 -20.03
N GLU A 115 3.13 1.45 -20.78
CA GLU A 115 4.56 1.55 -21.11
C GLU A 115 5.33 2.10 -19.90
N ARG A 116 5.27 1.35 -18.79
CA ARG A 116 5.97 1.60 -17.53
C ARG A 116 6.74 0.35 -17.13
N GLU A 117 7.81 0.54 -16.36
CA GLU A 117 8.60 -0.56 -15.80
C GLU A 117 8.04 -1.01 -14.45
N SER A 118 8.13 -2.31 -14.18
CA SER A 118 7.85 -2.92 -12.89
C SER A 118 9.13 -3.58 -12.38
N LEU A 119 9.60 -3.17 -11.21
CA LEU A 119 10.85 -3.68 -10.62
C LEU A 119 10.65 -5.10 -10.05
N ILE A 120 11.62 -6.00 -10.24
CA ILE A 120 11.61 -7.27 -9.51
C ILE A 120 12.25 -7.07 -8.13
N VAL A 121 11.51 -7.44 -7.08
CA VAL A 121 11.87 -7.22 -5.67
C VAL A 121 11.84 -8.53 -4.89
N GLN A 122 12.58 -8.60 -3.79
CA GLN A 122 12.55 -9.76 -2.88
C GLN A 122 11.60 -9.50 -1.72
N ALA A 123 10.66 -10.41 -1.49
CA ALA A 123 9.70 -10.28 -0.40
C ALA A 123 9.39 -11.62 0.27
N ARG A 124 9.52 -11.64 1.60
CA ARG A 124 9.29 -12.85 2.42
C ARG A 124 7.82 -13.18 2.68
N HIS A 125 6.90 -12.29 2.30
CA HIS A 125 5.47 -12.52 2.46
C HIS A 125 4.89 -13.41 1.34
N VAL A 126 5.62 -13.61 0.25
CA VAL A 126 5.22 -14.50 -0.85
C VAL A 126 5.20 -15.93 -0.34
N THR A 127 4.09 -16.66 -0.56
CA THR A 127 3.93 -18.06 -0.13
C THR A 127 3.79 -19.01 -1.32
N LEU A 128 3.83 -20.31 -1.03
CA LEU A 128 3.58 -21.38 -2.01
C LEU A 128 2.16 -21.97 -1.86
N ASP A 129 1.26 -21.26 -1.18
CA ASP A 129 -0.10 -21.77 -0.91
C ASP A 129 -1.03 -21.60 -2.11
N ALA A 130 -0.87 -20.51 -2.87
CA ALA A 130 -1.72 -20.16 -4.00
C ALA A 130 -1.00 -19.29 -5.04
N GLY A 131 -1.54 -19.29 -6.26
CA GLY A 131 -1.04 -18.51 -7.39
C GLY A 131 0.19 -19.15 -8.03
N THR A 132 1.17 -18.32 -8.38
CA THR A 132 2.37 -18.73 -9.14
C THR A 132 3.69 -18.54 -8.38
N GLY A 133 3.64 -17.94 -7.19
CA GLY A 133 4.82 -17.51 -6.45
C GLY A 133 5.51 -16.26 -7.02
N CYS A 134 4.96 -15.64 -8.07
CA CYS A 134 5.31 -14.27 -8.47
C CYS A 134 4.13 -13.37 -8.12
N VAL A 135 4.33 -12.45 -7.18
CA VAL A 135 3.25 -11.59 -6.68
C VAL A 135 3.40 -10.20 -7.26
N HIS A 136 2.36 -9.70 -7.93
CA HIS A 136 2.35 -8.31 -8.37
C HIS A 136 2.23 -7.40 -7.13
N THR A 137 3.03 -6.34 -7.05
CA THR A 137 3.10 -5.44 -5.89
C THR A 137 2.57 -4.06 -6.26
N ALA A 138 1.53 -3.63 -5.56
CA ALA A 138 0.93 -2.31 -5.65
C ALA A 138 0.97 -1.65 -4.26
N PRO A 139 2.03 -0.88 -3.94
CA PRO A 139 2.26 -0.35 -2.59
C PRO A 139 1.12 0.48 -2.00
N GLY A 140 0.24 1.03 -2.85
CA GLY A 140 -0.96 1.75 -2.44
C GLY A 140 -2.12 0.88 -1.95
N HIS A 141 -2.08 -0.45 -2.12
CA HIS A 141 -3.25 -1.32 -1.96
C HIS A 141 -3.02 -2.58 -1.12
N GLY A 142 -1.87 -2.71 -0.46
CA GLY A 142 -1.56 -3.82 0.45
C GLY A 142 -0.58 -3.39 1.53
N ARG A 143 -0.66 -3.97 2.73
CA ARG A 143 0.25 -3.62 3.83
C ARG A 143 1.65 -4.17 3.56
N GLU A 144 1.73 -5.43 3.16
CA GLU A 144 2.98 -6.09 2.80
C GLU A 144 3.60 -5.43 1.55
N ASP A 145 2.76 -5.04 0.58
CA ASP A 145 3.18 -4.28 -0.60
C ASP A 145 3.72 -2.89 -0.24
N TYR A 146 3.11 -2.23 0.74
CA TYR A 146 3.56 -0.93 1.25
C TYR A 146 4.93 -1.04 1.92
N GLU A 147 5.13 -2.06 2.77
CA GLU A 147 6.41 -2.33 3.44
C GLU A 147 7.53 -2.58 2.42
N VAL A 148 7.29 -3.45 1.42
CA VAL A 148 8.24 -3.67 0.32
C VAL A 148 8.47 -2.41 -0.50
N GLY A 149 7.42 -1.62 -0.73
CA GLY A 149 7.52 -0.33 -1.40
C GLY A 149 8.46 0.63 -0.67
N LEU A 150 8.42 0.69 0.67
CA LEU A 150 9.36 1.50 1.45
C LEU A 150 10.79 0.97 1.35
N ASP A 151 11.00 -0.34 1.49
CA ASP A 151 12.33 -0.96 1.47
C ASP A 151 13.06 -0.71 0.14
N TYR A 152 12.33 -0.79 -0.98
CA TYR A 152 12.85 -0.57 -2.33
C TYR A 152 12.68 0.88 -2.83
N SER A 153 12.21 1.80 -1.98
CA SER A 153 11.95 3.20 -2.34
C SER A 153 11.04 3.38 -3.56
N LEU A 154 10.01 2.54 -3.67
CA LEU A 154 8.95 2.65 -4.66
C LEU A 154 7.93 3.73 -4.24
N ASP A 155 7.30 4.35 -5.22
CA ASP A 155 6.21 5.28 -4.97
C ASP A 155 5.02 4.55 -4.30
N ILE A 156 4.40 5.18 -3.30
CA ILE A 156 3.17 4.66 -2.71
C ILE A 156 1.98 5.08 -3.59
N TYR A 157 1.95 4.53 -4.79
CA TYR A 157 0.96 4.88 -5.81
C TYR A 157 -0.40 4.23 -5.49
N SER A 158 -1.38 5.09 -5.19
CA SER A 158 -2.76 4.70 -4.86
C SER A 158 -3.74 5.60 -5.63
N PRO A 159 -4.00 5.32 -6.91
CA PRO A 159 -4.80 6.20 -7.76
C PRO A 159 -6.31 5.97 -7.59
N VAL A 160 -6.78 5.97 -6.34
CA VAL A 160 -8.18 5.73 -5.97
C VAL A 160 -8.64 6.81 -5.01
N ASP A 161 -9.74 7.48 -5.32
CA ASP A 161 -10.34 8.54 -4.50
C ASP A 161 -11.15 7.99 -3.31
N ASP A 162 -11.72 8.90 -2.51
CA ASP A 162 -12.47 8.56 -1.28
C ASP A 162 -13.78 7.81 -1.56
N ASP A 163 -14.30 7.87 -2.79
CA ASP A 163 -15.49 7.15 -3.23
C ASP A 163 -15.15 5.79 -3.84
N GLY A 164 -13.88 5.37 -3.81
CA GLY A 164 -13.41 4.10 -4.36
C GLY A 164 -13.39 4.09 -5.89
N ARG A 165 -13.24 5.26 -6.52
CA ARG A 165 -13.12 5.42 -7.98
C ARG A 165 -11.69 5.74 -8.37
N PHE A 166 -11.29 5.32 -9.56
CA PHE A 166 -9.98 5.70 -10.07
C PHE A 166 -9.90 7.21 -10.33
N THR A 167 -8.76 7.80 -9.97
CA THR A 167 -8.45 9.20 -10.24
C THR A 167 -8.21 9.44 -11.74
N ASP A 168 -8.31 10.71 -12.16
CA ASP A 168 -8.26 11.10 -13.57
C ASP A 168 -6.92 10.77 -14.28
N ASP A 169 -5.84 10.53 -13.52
CA ASP A 169 -4.54 10.11 -14.05
C ASP A 169 -4.52 8.65 -14.54
N VAL A 170 -5.52 7.85 -14.21
CA VAL A 170 -5.59 6.44 -14.63
C VAL A 170 -6.19 6.33 -16.04
N GLN A 171 -5.32 6.39 -17.04
CA GLN A 171 -5.66 6.50 -18.47
C GLN A 171 -6.91 5.74 -18.94
N PHE A 172 -7.00 4.42 -18.73
CA PHE A 172 -8.09 3.59 -19.27
C PHE A 172 -9.32 3.45 -18.36
N PHE A 173 -9.19 3.83 -17.08
CA PHE A 173 -10.17 3.48 -16.05
C PHE A 173 -10.61 4.67 -15.19
N ALA A 174 -10.19 5.89 -15.53
CA ALA A 174 -10.53 7.13 -14.84
C ALA A 174 -12.04 7.22 -14.53
N GLY A 175 -12.35 7.54 -13.27
CA GLY A 175 -13.73 7.69 -12.77
C GLY A 175 -14.48 6.37 -12.54
N MET A 176 -13.96 5.21 -12.94
CA MET A 176 -14.62 3.92 -12.71
C MET A 176 -14.48 3.49 -11.26
N PHE A 177 -15.55 2.92 -10.69
CA PHE A 177 -15.49 2.27 -9.39
C PHE A 177 -14.63 1.00 -9.48
N VAL A 178 -13.75 0.77 -8.49
CA VAL A 178 -12.73 -0.29 -8.54
C VAL A 178 -13.29 -1.69 -8.83
N PHE A 179 -14.44 -2.05 -8.27
CA PHE A 179 -15.01 -3.38 -8.52
C PHE A 179 -15.60 -3.53 -9.93
N ASP A 180 -16.19 -2.47 -10.48
CA ASP A 180 -16.72 -2.45 -11.85
C ASP A 180 -15.58 -2.45 -12.89
N ALA A 181 -14.44 -1.86 -12.52
CA ALA A 181 -13.26 -1.82 -13.36
C ALA A 181 -12.60 -3.19 -13.57
N ASN A 182 -12.87 -4.21 -12.74
CA ASN A 182 -12.28 -5.54 -12.92
C ASN A 182 -12.52 -6.10 -14.34
N SER A 183 -13.74 -6.02 -14.83
CA SER A 183 -14.10 -6.48 -16.18
C SER A 183 -13.39 -5.68 -17.28
N ALA A 184 -13.25 -4.38 -17.08
CA ALA A 184 -12.54 -3.49 -18.02
C ALA A 184 -11.04 -3.79 -18.03
N VAL A 185 -10.41 -3.99 -16.88
CA VAL A 185 -9.01 -4.37 -16.75
C VAL A 185 -8.74 -5.70 -17.44
N ILE A 186 -9.55 -6.72 -17.16
CA ILE A 186 -9.42 -8.04 -17.81
C ILE A 186 -9.53 -7.92 -19.33
N SER A 187 -10.51 -7.14 -19.81
CA SER A 187 -10.69 -6.93 -21.25
C SER A 187 -9.48 -6.24 -21.87
N LYS A 188 -8.89 -5.24 -21.17
CA LYS A 188 -7.71 -4.53 -21.66
C LYS A 188 -6.46 -5.41 -21.67
N LEU A 189 -6.26 -6.22 -20.63
CA LEU A 189 -5.18 -7.22 -20.59
C LEU A 189 -5.31 -8.25 -21.73
N SER A 190 -6.54 -8.66 -22.05
CA SER A 190 -6.80 -9.56 -23.18
C SER A 190 -6.52 -8.89 -24.52
N GLU A 191 -6.88 -7.61 -24.70
CA GLU A 191 -6.59 -6.83 -25.92
C GLU A 191 -5.08 -6.69 -26.16
N LEU A 192 -4.31 -6.50 -25.08
CA LEU A 192 -2.85 -6.36 -25.13
C LEU A 192 -2.11 -7.71 -25.19
N GLY A 193 -2.83 -8.83 -25.12
CA GLY A 193 -2.25 -10.18 -25.14
C GLY A 193 -1.40 -10.53 -23.92
N THR A 194 -1.61 -9.84 -22.79
CA THR A 194 -0.91 -10.06 -21.52
C THR A 194 -1.72 -10.90 -20.53
N LEU A 195 -3.01 -11.10 -20.76
CA LEU A 195 -3.83 -12.08 -20.05
C LEU A 195 -3.54 -13.49 -20.55
N ILE A 196 -3.21 -14.42 -19.64
CA ILE A 196 -3.00 -15.84 -19.96
C ILE A 196 -4.32 -16.60 -19.83
N ASP A 197 -4.96 -16.47 -18.67
CA ASP A 197 -6.24 -17.11 -18.39
C ASP A 197 -7.07 -16.32 -17.38
N LYS A 198 -8.38 -16.57 -17.37
CA LYS A 198 -9.35 -15.99 -16.44
C LYS A 198 -10.30 -17.06 -15.91
N GLY A 199 -10.53 -17.00 -14.61
CA GLY A 199 -11.53 -17.80 -13.91
C GLY A 199 -12.17 -17.01 -12.77
N SER A 200 -12.81 -17.73 -11.87
CA SER A 200 -13.39 -17.20 -10.65
C SER A 200 -13.07 -18.13 -9.49
N ILE A 201 -12.82 -17.58 -8.32
CA ILE A 201 -12.55 -18.34 -7.10
C ILE A 201 -13.42 -17.84 -5.96
N GLU A 202 -13.93 -18.75 -5.15
CA GLU A 202 -14.61 -18.43 -3.90
C GLU A 202 -13.60 -18.45 -2.76
N HIS A 203 -13.52 -17.36 -2.00
CA HIS A 203 -12.62 -17.21 -0.88
C HIS A 203 -13.19 -16.25 0.17
N THR A 204 -12.51 -16.12 1.30
CA THR A 204 -12.92 -15.17 2.34
C THR A 204 -12.35 -13.80 2.05
N TYR A 205 -13.23 -12.80 1.94
CA TYR A 205 -12.87 -11.42 1.62
C TYR A 205 -13.34 -10.47 2.74
N PRO A 206 -12.59 -9.40 3.04
CA PRO A 206 -12.98 -8.43 4.06
C PRO A 206 -14.17 -7.58 3.60
N HIS A 207 -15.13 -7.40 4.50
CA HIS A 207 -16.33 -6.59 4.32
C HIS A 207 -16.51 -5.66 5.52
N CYS A 208 -17.17 -4.53 5.30
CA CYS A 208 -17.56 -3.62 6.36
C CYS A 208 -18.58 -4.31 7.26
N TRP A 209 -18.30 -4.35 8.56
CA TRP A 209 -19.17 -5.00 9.55
C TRP A 209 -20.62 -4.48 9.56
N ARG A 210 -20.81 -3.20 9.19
CA ARG A 210 -22.11 -2.51 9.23
C ARG A 210 -22.90 -2.62 7.94
N CYS A 211 -22.34 -2.18 6.81
CA CYS A 211 -23.05 -2.20 5.53
C CYS A 211 -22.90 -3.51 4.77
N ARG A 212 -22.00 -4.41 5.21
CA ARG A 212 -21.71 -5.70 4.57
C ARG A 212 -21.12 -5.58 3.16
N GLU A 213 -20.78 -4.37 2.72
CA GLU A 213 -20.10 -4.12 1.46
C GLU A 213 -18.61 -4.49 1.54
N PRO A 214 -17.99 -4.91 0.43
CA PRO A 214 -16.58 -5.26 0.43
C PRO A 214 -15.68 -4.04 0.65
N VAL A 215 -14.61 -4.22 1.42
CA VAL A 215 -13.63 -3.15 1.65
C VAL A 215 -12.41 -3.30 0.74
N ILE A 216 -11.75 -2.19 0.45
CA ILE A 216 -10.46 -2.17 -0.25
C ILE A 216 -9.39 -1.62 0.68
N PHE A 217 -8.14 -2.06 0.48
CA PHE A 217 -6.99 -1.42 1.08
C PHE A 217 -6.53 -0.27 0.18
N ARG A 218 -6.29 0.88 0.81
CA ARG A 218 -5.91 2.11 0.13
C ARG A 218 -4.96 2.91 1.02
N ALA A 219 -3.81 3.26 0.48
CA ALA A 219 -2.89 4.18 1.12
C ALA A 219 -3.50 5.58 1.15
N THR A 220 -3.54 6.16 2.34
CA THR A 220 -4.06 7.51 2.57
C THR A 220 -2.99 8.35 3.25
N LYS A 221 -3.05 9.66 3.06
CA LYS A 221 -2.20 10.58 3.81
C LYS A 221 -2.64 10.55 5.26
N GLN A 222 -1.67 10.37 6.17
CA GLN A 222 -1.91 10.29 7.61
C GLN A 222 -0.83 11.09 8.34
N TRP A 223 -1.16 11.59 9.53
CA TRP A 223 -0.25 12.28 10.44
C TRP A 223 0.44 11.29 11.36
N PHE A 224 1.76 11.37 11.43
CA PHE A 224 2.57 10.51 12.29
C PHE A 224 3.44 11.32 13.24
N ILE A 225 3.57 10.83 14.48
CA ILE A 225 4.63 11.25 15.40
C ILE A 225 5.80 10.30 15.22
N SER A 226 6.95 10.85 14.82
CA SER A 226 8.16 10.04 14.65
C SER A 226 8.76 9.64 15.99
N MET A 227 8.98 8.34 16.16
CA MET A 227 9.62 7.76 17.35
C MET A 227 11.14 7.99 17.35
N GLU A 228 11.73 8.13 16.17
CA GLU A 228 13.18 8.22 15.99
C GLU A 228 13.70 9.65 15.82
N ARG A 229 13.02 10.48 15.00
CA ARG A 229 13.56 11.78 14.54
C ARG A 229 13.99 12.73 15.66
N THR A 230 13.32 12.68 16.81
CA THR A 230 13.60 13.55 17.97
C THR A 230 14.23 12.79 19.16
N GLY A 231 14.61 11.53 18.94
CA GLY A 231 15.07 10.60 19.97
C GLY A 231 13.98 10.23 20.97
N LEU A 232 12.70 10.28 20.58
CA LEU A 232 11.55 10.04 21.46
C LEU A 232 11.58 8.61 22.02
N ARG A 233 11.89 7.60 21.19
CA ARG A 233 12.04 6.20 21.62
C ARG A 233 13.03 6.07 22.76
N GLN A 234 14.23 6.61 22.58
CA GLN A 234 15.31 6.54 23.58
C GLN A 234 14.96 7.29 24.87
N LYS A 235 14.27 8.43 24.78
CA LYS A 235 13.77 9.15 25.96
C LYS A 235 12.72 8.32 26.70
N ALA A 236 11.77 7.73 25.98
CA ALA A 236 10.73 6.89 26.56
C ALA A 236 11.30 5.66 27.27
N LEU A 237 12.26 4.95 26.65
CA LEU A 237 12.94 3.80 27.26
C LEU A 237 13.66 4.20 28.57
N LYS A 238 14.37 5.33 28.58
CA LYS A 238 15.00 5.84 29.82
C LYS A 238 13.98 6.17 30.91
N CYS A 239 12.82 6.72 30.56
CA CYS A 239 11.77 6.99 31.53
C CYS A 239 11.14 5.70 32.07
N ILE A 240 10.97 4.67 31.24
CA ILE A 240 10.45 3.35 31.66
C ILE A 240 11.32 2.75 32.77
N ASP A 241 12.64 2.92 32.69
CA ASP A 241 13.58 2.44 33.70
C ASP A 241 13.52 3.18 35.04
N GLN A 242 12.97 4.39 35.06
CA GLN A 242 12.83 5.20 36.27
C GLN A 242 11.51 4.94 37.00
N VAL A 243 10.55 4.28 36.34
CA VAL A 243 9.23 3.97 36.91
C VAL A 243 9.33 2.71 37.79
N THR A 244 8.64 2.73 38.92
CA THR A 244 8.49 1.54 39.77
C THR A 244 7.33 0.68 39.23
N TRP A 245 7.65 -0.51 38.72
CA TRP A 245 6.68 -1.44 38.13
C TRP A 245 6.22 -2.49 39.14
N ILE A 246 4.91 -2.63 39.31
CA ILE A 246 4.31 -3.68 40.14
C ILE A 246 3.25 -4.39 39.30
N PRO A 247 3.46 -5.67 38.93
CA PRO A 247 4.65 -6.50 39.12
C PRO A 247 5.82 -6.11 38.22
N SER A 248 7.05 -6.55 38.57
CA SER A 248 8.30 -6.15 37.90
C SER A 248 8.35 -6.50 36.40
N TRP A 249 7.74 -7.61 35.99
CA TRP A 249 7.69 -8.02 34.58
C TRP A 249 6.95 -7.02 33.68
N GLY A 250 6.14 -6.11 34.25
CA GLY A 250 5.48 -5.04 33.50
C GLY A 250 6.48 -4.13 32.79
N ARG A 251 7.67 -3.92 33.38
CA ARG A 251 8.77 -3.18 32.78
C ARG A 251 9.17 -3.80 31.45
N ASP A 252 9.51 -5.08 31.44
CA ASP A 252 10.06 -5.75 30.26
C ASP A 252 9.05 -5.80 29.11
N ARG A 253 7.75 -5.97 29.45
CA ARG A 253 6.65 -5.92 28.47
C ARG A 253 6.55 -4.55 27.79
N ILE A 254 6.56 -3.47 28.56
CA ILE A 254 6.46 -2.11 28.01
C ILE A 254 7.75 -1.69 27.30
N HIS A 255 8.91 -2.08 27.84
CA HIS A 255 10.21 -1.84 27.19
C HIS A 255 10.26 -2.48 25.80
N GLY A 256 9.97 -3.78 25.69
CA GLY A 256 9.98 -4.49 24.40
C GLY A 256 8.94 -3.94 23.41
N MET A 257 7.79 -3.47 23.91
CA MET A 257 6.78 -2.80 23.09
C MET A 257 7.28 -1.48 22.50
N ILE A 258 7.96 -0.63 23.30
CA ILE A 258 8.46 0.68 22.83
C ILE A 258 9.70 0.55 21.95
N GLU A 259 10.58 -0.41 22.24
CA GLU A 259 11.81 -0.67 21.49
C GLU A 259 11.53 -0.94 20.00
N ASN A 260 10.49 -1.72 19.71
CA ASN A 260 10.13 -2.12 18.34
C ASN A 260 8.93 -1.32 17.79
N ARG A 261 8.51 -0.24 18.49
CA ARG A 261 7.31 0.49 18.09
C ARG A 261 7.57 1.30 16.81
N PRO A 262 6.74 1.16 15.77
CA PRO A 262 6.81 2.03 14.59
C PRO A 262 6.36 3.46 14.93
N ASP A 263 6.48 4.37 13.96
CA ASP A 263 5.96 5.73 14.09
C ASP A 263 4.46 5.73 14.40
N TRP A 264 4.03 6.62 15.29
CA TRP A 264 2.66 6.62 15.79
C TRP A 264 1.73 7.41 14.86
N CYS A 265 0.85 6.70 14.15
CA CYS A 265 -0.23 7.30 13.38
C CYS A 265 -1.27 7.94 14.32
N ILE A 266 -1.32 9.27 14.36
CA ILE A 266 -2.18 10.06 15.24
C ILE A 266 -3.45 10.58 14.57
N SER A 267 -3.55 10.56 13.24
CA SER A 267 -4.75 11.01 12.55
C SER A 267 -5.84 9.95 12.51
N ARG A 268 -7.10 10.39 12.61
CA ARG A 268 -8.30 9.58 12.38
C ARG A 268 -9.28 10.38 11.54
N GLN A 269 -9.80 9.76 10.48
CA GLN A 269 -10.84 10.34 9.62
C GLN A 269 -12.21 10.18 10.28
N ARG A 270 -12.44 10.89 11.39
CA ARG A 270 -13.67 10.84 12.19
C ARG A 270 -14.05 12.25 12.62
N SER A 271 -15.33 12.45 12.93
CA SER A 271 -15.85 13.78 13.28
C SER A 271 -15.89 14.07 14.78
N TRP A 272 -15.69 13.05 15.64
CA TRP A 272 -15.80 13.20 17.10
C TRP A 272 -14.44 13.01 17.79
N GLY A 273 -13.80 14.13 18.14
CA GLY A 273 -12.55 14.19 18.91
C GLY A 273 -11.81 15.50 18.67
N VAL A 274 -10.60 15.63 19.23
CA VAL A 274 -9.81 16.86 19.10
C VAL A 274 -9.24 16.97 17.69
N PRO A 275 -9.51 18.05 16.93
CA PRO A 275 -9.01 18.21 15.58
C PRO A 275 -7.49 18.41 15.54
N ILE A 276 -6.85 17.93 14.46
CA ILE A 276 -5.45 18.25 14.19
C ILE A 276 -5.37 19.68 13.66
N VAL A 277 -4.67 20.55 14.39
CA VAL A 277 -4.52 21.97 14.02
C VAL A 277 -3.50 22.12 12.90
N ALA A 278 -3.96 21.88 11.67
CA ALA A 278 -3.19 22.02 10.45
C ALA A 278 -4.02 22.66 9.34
N PHE A 279 -3.36 23.41 8.46
CA PHE A 279 -3.98 24.02 7.28
C PHE A 279 -3.18 23.67 6.03
N TYR A 280 -3.85 23.46 4.91
CA TYR A 280 -3.23 23.24 3.60
C TYR A 280 -3.40 24.49 2.74
N CYS A 281 -2.34 24.96 2.09
CA CYS A 281 -2.45 26.04 1.12
C CYS A 281 -3.11 25.53 -0.16
N ASN A 282 -4.17 26.20 -0.64
CA ASN A 282 -4.86 25.78 -1.87
C ASN A 282 -4.00 25.95 -3.13
N GLY A 283 -3.03 26.88 -3.11
CA GLY A 283 -2.19 27.17 -4.27
C GLY A 283 -1.05 26.17 -4.49
N CYS A 284 -0.47 25.61 -3.43
CA CYS A 284 0.68 24.70 -3.53
C CYS A 284 0.52 23.36 -2.79
N GLY A 285 -0.55 23.16 -2.03
CA GLY A 285 -0.80 21.94 -1.27
C GLY A 285 0.05 21.79 0.00
N ASN A 286 1.01 22.68 0.27
CA ASN A 286 1.83 22.59 1.48
C ASN A 286 1.03 22.83 2.76
N TYR A 287 1.40 22.11 3.81
CA TYR A 287 0.82 22.27 5.13
C TYR A 287 1.43 23.47 5.85
N LEU A 288 0.62 24.09 6.69
CA LEU A 288 0.96 25.24 7.51
C LEU A 288 0.64 24.88 8.96
N ILE A 289 1.70 24.54 9.69
CA ILE A 289 1.66 24.19 11.11
C ILE A 289 2.74 25.04 11.77
N THR A 290 2.32 26.11 12.44
CA THR A 290 3.22 27.02 13.14
C THR A 290 2.75 27.23 14.55
N ARG A 291 3.69 27.50 15.48
CA ARG A 291 3.36 27.77 16.88
C ARG A 291 2.33 28.89 17.03
N LYS A 292 2.47 29.96 16.23
CA LYS A 292 1.53 31.10 16.22
C LYS A 292 0.10 30.67 15.88
N ILE A 293 -0.09 29.80 14.89
CA ILE A 293 -1.42 29.30 14.50
C ILE A 293 -1.95 28.37 15.57
N ILE A 294 -1.13 27.46 16.09
CA ILE A 294 -1.52 26.52 17.14
C ILE A 294 -1.97 27.28 18.40
N ASP A 295 -1.20 28.27 18.87
CA ASP A 295 -1.54 29.06 20.06
C ASP A 295 -2.82 29.90 19.85
N HIS A 296 -3.03 30.44 18.64
CA HIS A 296 -4.26 31.16 18.28
C HIS A 296 -5.49 30.24 18.36
N VAL A 297 -5.40 29.06 17.74
CA VAL A 297 -6.49 28.07 17.77
C VAL A 297 -6.71 27.52 19.17
N ALA A 298 -5.65 27.28 19.95
CA ALA A 298 -5.76 26.86 21.35
C ALA A 298 -6.53 27.91 22.18
N SER A 299 -6.26 29.20 21.97
CA SER A 299 -6.99 30.30 22.64
C SER A 299 -8.48 30.31 22.24
N LEU A 300 -8.79 29.98 20.99
CA LEU A 300 -10.18 29.83 20.53
C LEU A 300 -10.86 28.62 21.18
N PHE A 301 -10.14 27.50 21.33
CA PHE A 301 -10.67 26.30 21.98
C PHE A 301 -10.94 26.53 23.47
N GLU A 302 -10.09 27.31 24.16
CA GLU A 302 -10.33 27.72 25.54
C GLU A 302 -11.59 28.60 25.69
N ALA A 303 -11.86 29.48 24.72
CA ALA A 303 -12.97 30.41 24.78
C ALA A 303 -14.31 29.80 24.32
N HIS A 304 -14.30 28.92 23.31
CA HIS A 304 -15.49 28.46 22.61
C HIS A 304 -15.65 26.94 22.56
N GLY A 305 -14.68 26.18 23.09
CA GLY A 305 -14.61 24.73 22.93
C GLY A 305 -14.03 24.30 21.59
N ALA A 306 -13.78 23.00 21.43
CA ALA A 306 -13.18 22.44 20.21
C ALA A 306 -14.12 22.49 18.98
N ASP A 307 -15.43 22.60 19.21
CA ASP A 307 -16.45 22.65 18.15
C ASP A 307 -16.28 23.87 17.22
N ILE A 308 -15.64 24.94 17.71
CA ILE A 308 -15.31 26.12 16.89
C ILE A 308 -14.49 25.75 15.65
N TRP A 309 -13.70 24.66 15.71
CA TRP A 309 -12.94 24.19 14.55
C TRP A 309 -13.85 23.78 13.40
N PHE A 310 -15.03 23.24 13.69
CA PHE A 310 -15.98 22.77 12.68
C PHE A 310 -16.93 23.89 12.25
N GLU A 311 -17.34 24.75 13.17
CA GLU A 311 -18.32 25.81 12.93
C GLU A 311 -17.73 27.05 12.26
N ALA A 312 -16.47 27.41 12.58
CA ALA A 312 -15.89 28.65 12.11
C ALA A 312 -15.19 28.54 10.74
N ASP A 313 -15.19 29.66 10.03
CA ASP A 313 -14.45 29.83 8.77
C ASP A 313 -12.94 29.93 9.02
N ASN A 314 -12.15 29.59 7.98
CA ASN A 314 -10.69 29.67 8.04
C ASN A 314 -10.17 31.09 8.33
N SER A 315 -10.94 32.13 8.04
CA SER A 315 -10.60 33.53 8.36
C SER A 315 -10.60 33.83 9.86
N VAL A 316 -11.37 33.07 10.66
CA VAL A 316 -11.40 33.18 12.12
C VAL A 316 -10.34 32.29 12.75
N LEU A 317 -10.17 31.08 12.20
CA LEU A 317 -9.24 30.08 12.70
C LEU A 317 -7.76 30.41 12.37
N LEU A 318 -7.51 31.22 11.35
CA LEU A 318 -6.18 31.71 11.03
C LEU A 318 -5.98 33.14 11.52
N PRO A 319 -4.79 33.48 12.04
CA PRO A 319 -4.45 34.87 12.33
C PRO A 319 -4.56 35.75 11.07
N GLU A 320 -4.96 37.01 11.26
CA GLU A 320 -5.04 37.97 10.15
C GLU A 320 -3.70 38.11 9.42
N GLY A 321 -3.77 38.21 8.08
CA GLY A 321 -2.59 38.37 7.22
C GLY A 321 -1.75 37.10 7.05
N THR A 322 -2.25 35.93 7.46
CA THR A 322 -1.54 34.65 7.23
C THR A 322 -1.35 34.42 5.73
N THR A 323 -0.10 34.18 5.33
CA THR A 323 0.29 33.86 3.96
C THR A 323 1.13 32.59 3.92
N CYS A 324 1.02 31.85 2.82
CA CYS A 324 1.82 30.65 2.63
C CYS A 324 3.30 31.05 2.51
N PRO A 325 4.22 30.45 3.29
CA PRO A 325 5.64 30.81 3.20
C PRO A 325 6.23 30.55 1.82
N GLU A 326 5.76 29.50 1.13
CA GLU A 326 6.25 29.00 -0.15
C GLU A 326 5.69 29.78 -1.34
N CYS A 327 4.37 29.76 -1.55
CA CYS A 327 3.75 30.38 -2.73
C CYS A 327 3.14 31.77 -2.49
N LYS A 328 3.20 32.29 -1.26
CA LYS A 328 2.58 33.57 -0.84
C LYS A 328 1.05 33.63 -1.02
N GLY A 329 0.40 32.50 -1.30
CA GLY A 329 -1.05 32.39 -1.35
C GLY A 329 -1.71 32.71 0.00
N ASN A 330 -2.95 33.19 -0.04
CA ASN A 330 -3.75 33.59 1.12
C ASN A 330 -5.01 32.73 1.33
N THR A 331 -5.19 31.68 0.52
CA THR A 331 -6.31 30.76 0.63
C THR A 331 -5.83 29.41 1.16
N PHE A 332 -6.57 28.91 2.15
CA PHE A 332 -6.23 27.71 2.89
C PHE A 332 -7.45 26.81 3.08
N LYS A 333 -7.20 25.51 3.24
CA LYS A 333 -8.16 24.49 3.64
C LYS A 333 -7.74 23.93 5.00
N LYS A 334 -8.64 23.88 5.98
CA LYS A 334 -8.36 23.29 7.30
C LYS A 334 -8.37 21.76 7.24
N GLU A 335 -7.49 21.13 8.02
CA GLU A 335 -7.48 19.69 8.24
C GLU A 335 -8.81 19.21 8.85
N GLN A 336 -9.29 18.06 8.39
CA GLN A 336 -10.52 17.42 8.86
C GLN A 336 -10.25 16.25 9.79
N ASP A 337 -9.02 15.72 9.77
CA ASP A 337 -8.64 14.65 10.68
C ASP A 337 -8.61 15.10 12.14
N ILE A 338 -9.02 14.19 13.02
CA ILE A 338 -8.89 14.33 14.47
C ILE A 338 -7.73 13.51 15.00
N LEU A 339 -7.29 13.83 16.22
CA LEU A 339 -6.28 13.09 16.96
C LEU A 339 -6.82 11.74 17.44
N ASP A 340 -5.90 10.78 17.56
CA ASP A 340 -6.12 9.47 18.17
C ASP A 340 -6.52 9.63 19.64
N VAL A 341 -7.51 8.87 20.09
CA VAL A 341 -8.02 8.94 21.48
C VAL A 341 -6.97 8.60 22.54
N TRP A 342 -5.94 7.84 22.16
CA TRP A 342 -4.78 7.56 23.00
C TRP A 342 -3.88 8.80 23.20
N PHE A 343 -3.92 9.76 22.28
CA PHE A 343 -3.26 11.04 22.44
C PHE A 343 -3.97 11.87 23.52
N ASP A 344 -5.30 11.98 23.43
CA ASP A 344 -6.13 12.74 24.39
C ASP A 344 -5.95 12.22 25.82
N SER A 345 -6.00 10.90 26.00
CA SER A 345 -5.73 10.28 27.31
C SER A 345 -4.26 10.44 27.74
N GLY A 346 -3.33 10.42 26.78
CA GLY A 346 -1.90 10.61 27.02
C GLY A 346 -1.54 12.00 27.54
N VAL A 347 -2.26 13.05 27.15
CA VAL A 347 -2.03 14.43 27.61
C VAL A 347 -2.81 14.82 28.86
N SER A 348 -3.42 13.85 29.54
CA SER A 348 -4.12 14.09 30.80
C SER A 348 -3.18 14.41 31.98
N HIS A 349 -1.89 14.10 31.85
CA HIS A 349 -0.89 14.42 32.86
C HIS A 349 -0.45 15.88 32.75
N THR A 350 -0.32 16.55 33.90
CA THR A 350 0.08 17.97 33.99
C THR A 350 1.57 18.12 34.22
#